data_AF-A0A7J7LPS0-F1
#
_entry.id   AF-A0A7J7LPS0-F1
#
_cell.length_a   1.000
_cell.length_b   1.000
_cell.length_c   1.000
_cell.angle_alpha   90.00
_cell.angle_beta   90.00
_cell.angle_gamma   90.00
#
_symmetry.space_group_name_H-M   'P 1'
#
loop_
_entity.id
_entity.type
_entity.pdbx_description
1 polymer ?
#
loop_
_entity_poly.entity_id
_entity_poly.type
_entity_poly.pdbx_seq_one_letter_code
_entity_poly.pdbx_strand_id
1 'polypeptide(L)'
;MRRSKKYYNFPNSDRDIILQGLSKIERSIDNKEFVWRTDWEDVHMNIEAALTDIVGEPAKILHTARSRNNQVVTDLRLWCRDAIDKIVSRVKFLQVALVTLAKKNDGLIVPGYTHLQRAQPILLQHLLLSYVE
;
A
#
# COMPACT_ATOMS: atom_id res chain seq x y z
N MET A 1 6.23 8.44 17.02
CA MET A 1 5.76 8.67 18.41
C MET A 1 6.48 7.86 19.49
N ARG A 2 6.77 6.55 19.33
CA ARG A 2 7.46 5.73 20.36
C ARG A 2 8.91 6.15 20.70
N ARG A 3 9.59 6.92 19.84
CA ARG A 3 11.02 7.29 19.99
C ARG A 3 11.29 8.67 20.64
N SER A 4 10.26 9.50 20.87
CA SER A 4 10.43 10.92 21.23
C SER A 4 10.60 11.19 22.73
N LYS A 5 10.31 10.20 23.60
CA LYS A 5 10.44 10.32 25.07
C LYS A 5 11.86 10.63 25.59
N LYS A 6 12.90 10.48 24.77
CA LYS A 6 14.29 10.64 25.23
C LYS A 6 14.75 12.10 25.35
N TYR A 7 14.01 13.08 24.78
CA TYR A 7 14.45 14.48 24.73
C TYR A 7 13.39 15.53 25.10
N TYR A 8 12.13 15.16 25.24
CA TYR A 8 11.04 16.09 25.58
C TYR A 8 10.04 15.43 26.54
N ASN A 9 9.66 16.15 27.60
CA ASN A 9 8.76 15.67 28.65
C ASN A 9 7.29 15.80 28.17
N PHE A 10 6.78 14.77 27.50
CA PHE A 10 5.37 14.70 27.10
C PHE A 10 4.57 13.92 28.14
N PRO A 11 3.52 14.50 28.74
CA PRO A 11 2.66 13.74 29.63
C PRO A 11 2.01 12.60 28.83
N ASN A 12 1.93 11.40 29.43
CA ASN A 12 1.37 10.23 28.74
C ASN A 12 -0.08 10.48 28.28
N SER A 13 -0.80 11.40 28.92
CA SER A 13 -2.15 11.84 28.55
C SER A 13 -2.22 12.38 27.12
N ASP A 14 -1.27 13.21 26.70
CA ASP A 14 -1.32 13.87 25.40
C ASP A 14 -1.13 12.88 24.26
N ARG A 15 -0.25 11.89 24.47
CA ARG A 15 -0.07 10.79 23.53
C ARG A 15 -1.37 10.02 23.33
N ASP A 16 -2.05 9.67 24.41
CA ASP A 16 -3.26 8.84 24.33
C ASP A 16 -4.42 9.62 23.71
N ILE A 17 -4.52 10.92 24.01
CA ILE A 17 -5.45 11.85 23.36
C ILE A 17 -5.21 11.90 21.84
N ILE A 18 -3.96 12.07 21.40
CA ILE A 18 -3.60 12.09 19.98
C ILE A 18 -3.93 10.76 19.30
N LEU A 19 -3.62 9.63 19.93
CA LEU A 19 -3.94 8.31 19.36
C LEU A 19 -5.45 8.12 19.21
N GLN A 20 -6.24 8.53 20.20
CA GLN A 20 -7.70 8.49 20.12
C GLN A 20 -8.23 9.41 19.01
N GLY A 21 -7.66 10.61 18.85
CA GLY A 21 -8.01 11.54 17.76
C GLY A 21 -7.71 10.95 16.39
N LEU A 22 -6.52 10.38 16.19
CA LEU A 22 -6.14 9.71 14.95
C LEU A 22 -7.05 8.52 14.63
N SER A 23 -7.42 7.70 15.62
CA SER A 23 -8.38 6.60 15.41
C SER A 23 -9.79 7.08 15.05
N LYS A 24 -10.22 8.26 15.53
CA LYS A 24 -11.49 8.86 15.08
C LYS A 24 -11.42 9.32 13.62
N ILE A 25 -10.30 9.92 13.22
CA ILE A 25 -10.07 10.33 11.83
C ILE A 25 -10.05 9.12 10.90
N GLU A 26 -9.33 8.06 11.28
CA GLU A 26 -9.28 6.80 10.54
C GLU A 26 -10.68 6.23 10.30
N ARG A 27 -11.51 6.11 11.34
CA ARG A 27 -12.90 5.64 11.22
C ARG A 27 -13.75 6.54 10.32
N SER A 28 -13.57 7.85 10.40
CA SER A 28 -14.29 8.80 9.55
C SER A 28 -13.91 8.64 8.07
N ILE A 29 -12.63 8.37 7.78
CA ILE A 29 -12.15 8.07 6.42
C ILE A 29 -12.75 6.74 5.93
N ASP A 30 -12.71 5.70 6.75
CA ASP A 30 -13.25 4.37 6.39
C ASP A 30 -14.75 4.42 6.12
N ASN A 31 -15.49 5.21 6.91
CA ASN A 31 -16.93 5.44 6.73
C ASN A 31 -17.26 6.41 5.59
N LYS A 32 -16.26 6.98 4.91
CA LYS A 32 -16.39 8.02 3.86
C LYS A 32 -17.06 9.31 4.35
N GLU A 33 -16.95 9.59 5.64
CA GLU A 33 -17.47 10.82 6.29
C GLU A 33 -16.41 11.92 6.36
N PHE A 34 -15.14 11.58 6.17
CA PHE A 34 -14.04 12.54 6.23
C PHE A 34 -14.09 13.51 5.05
N VAL A 35 -14.16 14.81 5.35
CA VAL A 35 -14.18 15.88 4.34
C VAL A 35 -12.75 16.27 3.98
N TRP A 36 -12.26 15.76 2.85
CA TRP A 36 -10.99 16.18 2.27
C TRP A 36 -11.13 17.59 1.69
N ARG A 37 -10.27 18.52 2.11
CA ARG A 37 -10.23 19.85 1.53
C ARG A 37 -9.05 19.99 0.58
N THR A 38 -9.35 20.46 -0.62
CA THR A 38 -8.40 20.61 -1.74
C THR A 38 -7.66 21.95 -1.72
N ASP A 39 -8.06 22.87 -0.83
CA ASP A 39 -7.37 24.12 -0.53
C ASP A 39 -6.12 23.89 0.35
N TRP A 40 -6.01 22.74 1.01
CA TRP A 40 -4.78 22.27 1.63
C TRP A 40 -3.82 21.65 0.60
N GLU A 41 -2.51 21.87 0.81
CA GLU A 41 -1.45 21.43 -0.12
C GLU A 41 -1.37 19.90 -0.26
N ASP A 42 -1.52 19.17 0.84
CA ASP A 42 -1.34 17.73 0.87
C ASP A 42 -2.30 17.00 1.83
N VAL A 43 -2.26 15.67 1.78
CA VAL A 43 -3.04 14.80 2.67
C VAL A 43 -2.60 14.94 4.13
N HIS A 44 -1.34 15.29 4.38
CA HIS A 44 -0.81 15.41 5.73
C HIS A 44 -1.43 16.61 6.43
N MET A 45 -1.54 17.76 5.77
CA MET A 45 -2.21 18.95 6.26
C MET A 45 -3.68 18.68 6.59
N ASN A 46 -4.37 17.89 5.76
CA ASN A 46 -5.75 17.48 6.04
C ASN A 46 -5.88 16.72 7.37
N ILE A 47 -4.99 15.74 7.60
CA ILE A 47 -5.00 14.96 8.85
C ILE A 47 -4.58 15.82 10.05
N GLU A 48 -3.62 16.72 9.88
CA GLU A 48 -3.11 17.60 10.94
C GLU A 48 -4.15 18.63 11.39
N ALA A 49 -4.85 19.24 10.42
CA ALA A 49 -5.95 20.15 10.69
C ALA A 49 -7.10 19.41 11.40
N ALA A 50 -7.52 18.26 10.87
CA ALA A 50 -8.58 17.46 11.49
C ALA A 50 -8.21 16.99 12.91
N LEU A 51 -6.95 16.63 13.14
CA LEU A 51 -6.49 16.24 14.48
C LEU A 51 -6.53 17.44 15.43
N THR A 52 -6.10 18.61 14.96
CA THR A 52 -6.16 19.86 15.74
C THR A 52 -7.61 20.21 16.11
N ASP A 53 -8.56 20.05 15.18
CA ASP A 53 -9.97 20.29 15.43
C ASP A 53 -10.56 19.34 16.49
N ILE A 54 -10.08 18.08 16.55
CA ILE A 54 -10.60 17.07 17.48
C ILE A 54 -9.99 17.17 18.87
N VAL A 55 -8.67 17.40 18.96
CA VAL A 55 -7.95 17.31 20.25
C VAL A 55 -7.34 18.61 20.74
N GLY A 56 -7.29 19.66 19.91
CA GLY A 56 -6.75 20.97 20.28
C GLY A 56 -5.22 20.96 20.45
N GLU A 57 -4.74 21.64 21.48
CA GLU A 57 -3.31 21.90 21.73
C GLU A 57 -2.40 20.64 21.66
N PRO A 58 -2.79 19.46 22.21
CA PRO A 58 -2.01 18.23 22.04
C PRO A 58 -1.61 17.90 20.60
N ALA A 59 -2.43 18.24 19.60
CA ALA A 59 -2.13 17.94 18.19
C ALA A 59 -0.82 18.59 17.72
N LYS A 60 -0.48 19.78 18.24
CA LYS A 60 0.71 20.55 17.82
C LYS A 60 2.02 19.84 18.10
N ILE A 61 2.03 18.92 19.06
CA ILE A 61 3.19 18.11 19.41
C ILE A 61 3.56 17.10 18.29
N LEU A 62 2.61 16.75 17.42
CA LEU A 62 2.80 15.71 16.41
C LEU A 62 3.93 16.03 15.41
N HIS A 63 4.17 17.32 15.15
CA HIS A 63 5.19 17.85 14.25
C HIS A 63 6.54 18.11 14.91
N THR A 64 6.62 18.07 16.25
CA THR A 64 7.87 18.32 16.95
C THR A 64 8.96 17.35 16.48
N ALA A 65 10.04 17.91 15.96
CA ALA A 65 11.19 17.19 15.37
C ALA A 65 10.85 16.28 14.16
N ARG A 66 9.79 16.58 13.40
CA ARG A 66 9.44 15.88 12.14
C ARG A 66 9.53 16.83 10.94
N SER A 67 10.22 16.41 9.88
CA SER A 67 10.20 17.08 8.57
C SER A 67 9.15 16.42 7.66
N ARG A 68 8.42 17.23 6.88
CA ARG A 68 7.45 16.74 5.88
C ARG A 68 8.11 15.79 4.87
N ASN A 69 9.35 16.06 4.43
CA ASN A 69 10.07 15.19 3.49
C ASN A 69 10.26 13.77 4.03
N ASN A 70 10.66 13.64 5.31
CA ASN A 70 10.84 12.34 5.93
C ASN A 70 9.50 11.63 6.16
N GLN A 71 8.43 12.38 6.42
CA GLN A 71 7.08 11.83 6.56
C GLN A 71 6.60 11.26 5.23
N VAL A 72 6.67 12.04 4.15
CA VAL A 72 6.27 11.64 2.79
C VAL A 72 7.02 10.38 2.35
N VAL A 73 8.34 10.34 2.52
CA VAL A 73 9.15 9.15 2.15
C VAL A 73 8.78 7.94 2.99
N THR A 74 8.49 8.13 4.28
CA THR A 74 8.06 7.02 5.14
C THR A 74 6.72 6.47 4.70
N ASP A 75 5.74 7.34 4.44
CA ASP A 75 4.39 6.96 4.04
C ASP A 75 4.41 6.26 2.68
N LEU A 76 5.17 6.79 1.72
CA LEU A 76 5.34 6.16 0.40
C LEU A 76 5.94 4.75 0.52
N ARG A 77 6.95 4.56 1.37
CA ARG A 77 7.56 3.22 1.58
C ARG A 77 6.59 2.23 2.20
N LEU A 78 5.80 2.65 3.19
CA LEU A 78 4.79 1.81 3.81
C LEU A 78 3.70 1.44 2.80
N TRP A 79 3.22 2.41 2.04
CA TRP A 79 2.23 2.18 0.98
C TRP A 79 2.77 1.23 -0.11
N CYS A 80 3.99 1.45 -0.59
CA CYS A 80 4.63 0.59 -1.59
C CYS A 80 4.79 -0.85 -1.08
N ARG A 81 5.17 -1.04 0.19
CA ARG A 81 5.27 -2.38 0.79
C ARG A 81 3.92 -3.11 0.72
N ASP A 82 2.86 -2.45 1.18
CA ASP A 82 1.52 -3.05 1.19
C ASP A 82 0.99 -3.28 -0.25
N ALA A 83 1.38 -2.44 -1.21
CA ALA A 83 1.07 -2.62 -2.63
C ALA A 83 1.84 -3.81 -3.25
N ILE A 84 3.11 -3.98 -2.90
CA ILE A 84 3.95 -5.12 -3.34
C ILE A 84 3.34 -6.43 -2.85
N ASP A 85 2.91 -6.52 -1.60
CA ASP A 85 2.28 -7.73 -1.06
C ASP A 85 1.03 -8.13 -1.86
N LYS A 86 0.21 -7.14 -2.25
CA LYS A 86 -0.96 -7.36 -3.12
C LYS A 86 -0.57 -7.81 -4.52
N ILE A 87 0.47 -7.21 -5.11
CA ILE A 87 0.96 -7.57 -6.45
C ILE A 87 1.51 -9.00 -6.44
N VAL A 88 2.34 -9.37 -5.46
CA VAL A 88 2.89 -10.71 -5.32
C VAL A 88 1.77 -11.76 -5.23
N SER A 89 0.72 -11.49 -4.46
CA SER A 89 -0.45 -12.37 -4.38
C SER A 89 -1.13 -12.56 -5.75
N ARG A 90 -1.31 -11.47 -6.51
CA ARG A 90 -1.91 -11.51 -7.85
C ARG A 90 -1.04 -12.25 -8.87
N VAL A 91 0.28 -12.07 -8.83
CA VAL A 91 1.23 -12.80 -9.68
C VAL A 91 1.15 -14.30 -9.38
N LYS A 92 1.12 -14.69 -8.11
CA LYS A 92 0.92 -16.10 -7.72
C LYS A 92 -0.41 -16.66 -8.24
N PHE A 93 -1.49 -15.89 -8.14
CA PHE A 93 -2.79 -16.30 -8.68
C PHE A 93 -2.73 -16.51 -10.20
N LEU A 94 -2.07 -15.62 -10.94
CA LEU A 94 -1.87 -15.78 -12.38
C LEU A 94 -1.04 -17.03 -12.70
N GLN A 95 0.06 -17.25 -11.99
CA GLN A 95 0.88 -18.45 -12.16
C GLN A 95 0.05 -19.73 -11.94
N VAL A 96 -0.76 -19.78 -10.87
CA VAL A 96 -1.68 -20.90 -10.62
C VAL A 96 -2.67 -21.07 -11.78
N ALA A 97 -3.28 -19.99 -12.27
CA ALA A 97 -4.21 -20.05 -13.38
C ALA A 97 -3.57 -20.59 -14.67
N LEU A 98 -2.33 -20.17 -14.98
CA LEU A 98 -1.56 -20.69 -16.13
C LEU A 98 -1.24 -22.18 -15.97
N VAL A 99 -0.80 -22.62 -14.78
CA VAL A 99 -0.55 -24.04 -14.48
C VAL A 99 -1.83 -24.87 -14.59
N THR A 100 -2.96 -24.37 -14.07
CA THR A 100 -4.26 -25.04 -14.18
C THR A 100 -4.69 -25.15 -15.64
N LEU A 101 -4.50 -24.10 -16.44
CA LEU A 101 -4.82 -24.12 -17.87
C LEU A 101 -3.93 -25.10 -18.64
N ALA A 102 -2.64 -25.17 -18.31
CA ALA A 102 -1.71 -26.14 -18.88
C ALA A 102 -2.18 -27.58 -18.59
N LYS A 103 -2.49 -27.91 -17.33
CA LYS A 103 -2.99 -29.23 -16.94
C LYS A 103 -4.31 -29.62 -17.63
N LYS A 104 -5.21 -28.65 -17.84
CA LYS A 104 -6.49 -28.89 -18.51
C LYS A 104 -6.33 -29.23 -20.00
N ASN A 105 -5.26 -28.76 -20.63
CA ASN A 105 -5.00 -28.94 -22.07
C ASN A 105 -3.81 -29.87 -22.30
N ASP A 106 -3.73 -30.96 -21.53
CA ASP A 106 -2.64 -31.90 -21.66
C ASP A 106 -2.58 -32.54 -23.06
N GLY A 107 -1.37 -32.64 -23.59
CA GLY A 107 -1.11 -33.13 -24.95
C GLY A 107 -1.53 -32.20 -26.10
N LEU A 108 -2.08 -31.01 -25.84
CA LEU A 108 -2.51 -30.12 -26.91
C LEU A 108 -1.31 -29.52 -27.65
N ILE A 109 -1.20 -29.80 -28.95
CA ILE A 109 -0.14 -29.29 -29.83
C ILE A 109 -0.57 -27.95 -30.45
N VAL A 110 0.32 -26.95 -30.38
CA VAL A 110 0.17 -25.63 -31.00
C VAL A 110 1.42 -25.25 -31.82
N PRO A 111 1.35 -24.31 -32.78
CA PRO A 111 2.54 -23.83 -33.48
C PRO A 111 3.45 -23.01 -32.55
N GLY A 112 4.73 -23.36 -32.48
CA GLY A 112 5.78 -22.52 -31.90
C GLY A 112 6.31 -21.52 -32.91
N TYR A 113 6.75 -20.35 -32.44
CA TYR A 113 7.15 -19.23 -33.29
C TYR A 113 8.58 -18.77 -33.05
N THR A 114 9.27 -18.42 -34.14
CA THR A 114 10.54 -17.66 -34.13
C THR A 114 10.42 -16.54 -35.15
N HIS A 115 10.84 -15.32 -34.82
CA HIS A 115 10.60 -14.13 -35.66
C HIS A 115 9.13 -13.97 -36.10
N LEU A 116 8.19 -14.39 -35.25
CA LEU A 116 6.75 -14.44 -35.54
C LEU A 116 6.36 -15.36 -36.72
N GLN A 117 7.24 -16.26 -37.15
CA GLN A 117 6.99 -17.29 -38.16
C GLN A 117 6.87 -18.67 -37.50
N ARG A 118 6.01 -19.53 -38.06
CA ARG A 118 5.84 -20.91 -37.57
C ARG A 118 7.15 -21.68 -37.74
N ALA A 119 7.67 -22.21 -36.64
CA ALA A 119 8.94 -22.93 -36.64
C ALA A 119 8.75 -24.43 -36.45
N GLN A 120 8.14 -24.84 -35.33
CA GLN A 120 7.93 -26.24 -34.98
C GLN A 120 6.68 -26.41 -34.10
N PRO A 121 6.03 -27.59 -34.09
CA PRO A 121 4.97 -27.89 -33.13
C PRO A 121 5.53 -27.93 -31.71
N ILE A 122 4.79 -27.36 -30.75
CA ILE A 122 5.10 -27.43 -29.32
C ILE A 122 3.83 -27.81 -28.54
N LEU A 123 3.99 -28.24 -27.29
CA LEU A 123 2.86 -28.42 -26.39
C LEU A 123 2.41 -27.06 -25.84
N LEU A 124 1.09 -26.83 -25.77
CA LEU A 124 0.53 -25.63 -25.15
C LEU A 124 1.00 -25.51 -23.69
N GLN A 125 1.16 -26.64 -22.99
CA GLN A 125 1.68 -26.63 -21.62
C GLN A 125 3.07 -26.01 -21.53
N HIS A 126 3.98 -26.33 -22.45
CA HIS A 126 5.33 -25.72 -22.46
C HIS A 126 5.28 -24.21 -22.68
N LEU A 127 4.41 -23.73 -23.57
CA LEU A 127 4.22 -22.30 -23.80
C LEU A 127 3.64 -21.60 -22.57
N LEU A 128 2.63 -22.17 -21.92
CA LEU A 128 2.03 -21.55 -20.73
C LEU A 128 2.99 -21.53 -19.55
N LEU A 129 3.78 -22.60 -19.36
CA LEU A 129 4.74 -22.70 -18.28
C LEU A 129 5.96 -21.79 -18.47
N SER A 130 6.32 -21.39 -19.70
CA SER A 130 7.39 -20.40 -19.90
C SER A 130 7.06 -19.00 -19.36
N TYR A 131 5.79 -18.73 -19.06
CA TYR A 131 5.35 -17.49 -18.38
C TYR A 131 5.19 -17.68 -16.86
N VAL A 132 5.47 -18.88 -16.34
CA VAL A 132 5.40 -19.22 -14.91
C VAL A 132 6.79 -19.31 -14.28
N GLU A 133 7.80 -19.76 -15.05
CA GLU A 133 9.22 -19.79 -14.64
C GLU A 133 9.78 -18.41 -14.26
#